data_AF-A0A358SMI7-F1
#
_entry.id   AF-A0A358SMI7-F1
#
_cell.length_a   1.000
_cell.length_b   1.000
_cell.length_c   1.000
_cell.angle_alpha   90.00
_cell.angle_beta   90.00
_cell.angle_gamma   90.00
#
_symmetry.space_group_name_H-M   'P 1'
#
loop_
_entity.id
_entity.type
_entity.pdbx_description
1 polymer ?
#
loop_
_entity_poly.entity_id
_entity_poly.type
_entity_poly.pdbx_seq_one_letter_code
_entity_poly.pdbx_strand_id
1 'polypeptide(L)'
;GYAFYCWVYAAAGSMAERQDQVQSLAFPLSLPIVFGYIMALTTVGSGSPSAFFKVLAYLPPTAPFAMPVLVGFGAVSWWEFAASAALSVLCTVGVARLAAGIYRSAILRTGRRVRLREVVSASAR
;
A
#
# COMPACT_ATOMS: atom_id res chain seq x y z
N GLY A 1 7.30 -3.49 0.62
CA GLY A 1 7.02 -2.34 -0.27
C GLY A 1 6.48 -2.80 -1.61
N TYR A 2 7.36 -3.20 -2.54
CA TYR A 2 6.97 -3.54 -3.92
C TYR A 2 5.79 -4.53 -4.01
N ALA A 3 5.88 -5.68 -3.33
CA ALA A 3 4.82 -6.69 -3.35
C ALA A 3 3.44 -6.16 -2.89
N PHE A 4 3.41 -5.27 -1.88
CA PHE A 4 2.17 -4.63 -1.43
C PHE A 4 1.51 -3.85 -2.58
N TYR A 5 2.28 -3.01 -3.26
CA TYR A 5 1.78 -2.24 -4.39
C TYR A 5 1.38 -3.13 -5.56
N CYS A 6 2.13 -4.21 -5.87
CA CYS A 6 1.72 -5.18 -6.89
C CYS A 6 0.31 -5.73 -6.62
N TRP A 7 0.00 -6.11 -5.38
CA TRP A 7 -1.34 -6.62 -5.04
C TRP A 7 -2.42 -5.54 -5.12
N VAL A 8 -2.12 -4.31 -4.71
CA VAL A 8 -3.07 -3.18 -4.84
C VAL A 8 -3.36 -2.87 -6.31
N TYR A 9 -2.32 -2.79 -7.15
CA TYR A 9 -2.46 -2.56 -8.59
C TYR A 9 -3.13 -3.75 -9.30
N ALA A 10 -2.86 -4.99 -8.88
CA ALA A 10 -3.55 -6.17 -9.39
C ALA A 10 -5.05 -6.14 -9.08
N ALA A 11 -5.43 -5.78 -7.85
CA ALA A 11 -6.83 -5.62 -7.47
C ALA A 11 -7.51 -4.52 -8.31
N ALA A 12 -6.89 -3.35 -8.46
CA ALA A 12 -7.44 -2.26 -9.25
C ALA A 12 -7.56 -2.61 -10.75
N GLY A 13 -6.53 -3.24 -11.33
CA GLY A 13 -6.51 -3.68 -12.72
C GLY A 13 -7.58 -4.73 -13.01
N SER A 14 -7.86 -5.63 -12.06
CA SER A 14 -8.93 -6.64 -12.22
C SER A 14 -10.34 -6.05 -12.33
N MET A 15 -10.54 -4.82 -11.85
CA MET A 15 -11.83 -4.12 -11.91
C MET A 15 -11.98 -3.22 -13.14
N ALA A 16 -10.91 -3.00 -13.90
CA ALA A 16 -10.92 -2.09 -15.03
C ALA A 16 -11.37 -2.80 -16.31
N GLU A 17 -12.47 -2.34 -16.91
CA GLU A 17 -12.99 -2.89 -18.17
C GLU A 17 -12.36 -2.23 -19.42
N ARG A 18 -11.76 -1.04 -19.25
CA ARG A 18 -11.21 -0.24 -20.34
C ARG A 18 -9.88 0.39 -19.94
N GLN A 19 -9.02 0.65 -20.94
CA GLN A 19 -7.69 1.22 -20.72
C GLN A 19 -7.72 2.63 -20.10
N ASP A 20 -8.74 3.45 -20.41
CA ASP A 20 -8.92 4.77 -19.81
C ASP A 20 -9.15 4.69 -18.29
N GLN A 21 -9.88 3.67 -17.84
CA GLN A 21 -10.15 3.44 -16.42
C GLN A 21 -8.90 3.02 -15.66
N VAL A 22 -8.02 2.21 -16.28
CA VAL A 22 -6.74 1.82 -15.69
C VAL A 22 -5.88 3.06 -15.41
N GLN A 23 -5.80 3.99 -16.36
CA GLN A 23 -5.01 5.20 -16.22
C GLN A 23 -5.60 6.14 -15.16
N SER A 24 -6.93 6.26 -15.08
CA SER A 24 -7.59 7.02 -14.01
C SER A 24 -7.42 6.40 -12.62
N LEU A 25 -7.31 5.07 -12.51
CA LEU A 25 -7.04 4.36 -11.25
C LEU A 25 -5.55 4.42 -10.84
N ALA A 26 -4.63 4.57 -11.79
CA ALA A 26 -3.20 4.61 -11.50
C ALA A 26 -2.80 5.86 -10.69
N PHE A 27 -3.45 7.00 -10.92
CA PHE A 27 -3.17 8.25 -10.22
C PHE A 27 -3.45 8.20 -8.71
N PRO A 28 -4.66 7.83 -8.22
CA PRO A 28 -4.89 7.75 -6.79
C PRO A 28 -4.03 6.69 -6.10
N LEU A 29 -3.65 5.62 -6.82
CA LEU A 29 -2.74 4.59 -6.30
C LEU A 29 -1.29 5.05 -6.19
N SER A 30 -0.86 6.01 -6.99
CA SER A 30 0.48 6.58 -6.91
C SER A 30 0.61 7.66 -5.84
N LEU A 31 -0.48 8.30 -5.40
CA LEU A 31 -0.43 9.34 -4.36
C LEU A 31 0.29 8.91 -3.07
N PRO A 32 0.06 7.72 -2.50
CA PRO A 32 0.81 7.27 -1.31
C PRO A 32 2.30 7.08 -1.57
N ILE A 33 2.67 6.66 -2.79
CA ILE A 33 4.07 6.47 -3.21
C ILE A 33 4.76 7.84 -3.24
N VAL A 34 4.15 8.79 -3.96
CA VAL A 34 4.67 10.16 -4.09
C VAL A 34 4.76 10.82 -2.72
N PHE A 35 3.74 10.67 -1.87
CA PHE A 35 3.73 11.20 -0.52
C PHE A 35 4.87 10.61 0.33
N GLY A 36 5.03 9.29 0.36
CA GLY A 36 6.12 8.63 1.10
C GLY A 36 7.49 9.09 0.63
N TYR A 37 7.66 9.25 -0.69
CA TYR A 37 8.90 9.73 -1.29
C TYR A 37 9.20 11.19 -0.92
N ILE A 38 8.22 12.10 -1.03
CA ILE A 38 8.39 13.51 -0.65
C ILE A 38 8.74 13.61 0.84
N MET A 39 8.05 12.87 1.71
CA MET A 39 8.33 12.87 3.15
C MET A 39 9.74 12.36 3.47
N ALA A 40 10.24 11.38 2.70
CA ALA A 40 11.61 10.91 2.83
C ALA A 40 12.61 12.01 2.44
N LEU A 41 12.39 12.70 1.33
CA LEU A 41 13.25 13.81 0.89
C LEU A 41 13.25 14.99 1.88
N THR A 42 12.08 15.38 2.39
CA THR A 42 11.98 16.49 3.34
C THR A 42 12.68 16.16 4.65
N THR A 43 12.59 14.91 5.11
CA THR A 43 13.26 14.45 6.33
C THR A 43 14.78 14.40 6.18
N VAL A 44 15.27 13.95 5.02
CA VAL A 44 16.71 13.99 4.71
C VAL A 44 17.19 15.44 4.67
N GLY A 45 16.42 16.35 4.04
CA GLY A 45 16.76 17.76 3.96
C GLY A 45 16.71 18.50 5.30
N SER A 46 15.82 18.12 6.22
CA SER A 46 15.73 18.71 7.56
C SER A 46 16.78 18.17 8.54
N GLY A 47 17.50 17.10 8.17
CA GLY A 47 18.55 16.47 8.99
C GLY A 47 18.05 15.82 10.28
N SER A 48 16.74 15.82 10.55
CA SER A 48 16.16 15.29 11.78
C SER A 48 14.83 14.58 11.51
N PRO A 49 14.75 13.25 11.76
CA PRO A 49 13.50 12.52 11.59
C PRO A 49 12.50 12.82 12.70
N SER A 50 11.34 13.34 12.30
CA SER A 50 10.23 13.64 13.22
C SER A 50 9.57 12.36 13.76
N ALA A 51 8.89 12.47 14.91
CA ALA A 51 8.10 11.37 15.48
C ALA A 51 7.01 10.88 14.50
N PHE A 52 6.42 11.79 13.72
CA PHE A 52 5.47 11.46 12.67
C PHE A 52 6.11 10.59 11.58
N PHE A 53 7.32 10.92 11.15
CA PHE A 53 8.04 10.15 10.13
C PHE A 53 8.39 8.72 10.63
N LYS A 54 8.67 8.57 11.93
CA LYS A 54 8.85 7.25 12.54
C LYS A 54 7.58 6.39 12.42
N VAL A 55 6.39 6.96 12.59
CA VAL A 55 5.12 6.23 12.40
C VAL A 55 4.92 5.82 10.93
N LEU A 56 5.24 6.70 9.98
CA LEU A 56 5.17 6.40 8.54
C LEU A 56 6.06 5.22 8.14
N ALA A 57 7.14 4.98 8.88
CA ALA A 57 8.05 3.88 8.63
C ALA A 57 7.47 2.51 8.98
N TYR A 58 6.39 2.45 9.77
CA TYR A 58 5.66 1.21 10.06
C TYR A 58 4.47 0.99 9.12
N LEU A 59 4.02 2.02 8.41
CA LEU A 59 2.87 1.90 7.52
C LEU A 59 3.30 1.27 6.18
N PRO A 60 2.76 0.11 5.75
CA PRO A 60 3.26 -0.64 4.58
C PRO A 60 3.39 0.17 3.26
N PRO A 61 2.47 1.12 2.95
CA PRO A 61 2.62 1.97 1.75
C PRO A 61 3.84 2.88 1.82
N THR A 62 4.13 3.48 2.97
CA THR A 62 5.19 4.49 3.14
C THR A 62 6.50 3.91 3.70
N ALA A 63 6.44 2.76 4.36
CA ALA A 63 7.58 2.01 4.90
C ALA A 63 8.76 1.82 3.94
N PRO A 64 8.58 1.45 2.65
CA PRO A 64 9.72 1.30 1.73
C PRO A 64 10.50 2.59 1.47
N PHE A 65 9.91 3.75 1.76
CA PHE A 65 10.58 5.05 1.62
C PHE A 65 11.13 5.54 2.96
N ALA A 66 10.35 5.41 4.04
CA ALA A 66 10.68 5.98 5.34
C ALA A 66 11.70 5.16 6.15
N MET A 67 11.65 3.82 6.12
CA MET A 67 12.58 2.99 6.91
C MET A 67 14.04 3.12 6.47
N PRO A 68 14.39 3.10 5.17
CA PRO A 68 15.77 3.28 4.73
C PRO A 68 16.37 4.61 5.19
N VAL A 69 15.58 5.69 5.18
CA VAL A 69 16.01 7.00 5.68
C VAL A 69 16.34 6.93 7.17
N LEU A 70 15.45 6.34 7.97
CA LEU A 70 15.67 6.20 9.42
C LEU A 70 16.90 5.35 9.75
N VAL A 71 17.13 4.27 8.99
CA VAL A 71 18.34 3.44 9.12
C VAL A 71 19.59 4.25 8.78
N GLY A 72 19.54 5.07 7.71
CA GLY A 72 20.64 5.97 7.34
C GLY A 72 20.98 7.00 8.42
N PHE A 73 19.99 7.48 9.16
CA PHE A 73 20.18 8.37 10.32
C PHE A 73 20.60 7.64 11.61
N GLY A 74 20.67 6.31 11.62
CA GLY A 74 20.91 5.53 12.84
C GLY A 74 19.83 5.71 13.90
N ALA A 75 18.64 6.19 13.51
CA ALA A 75 17.55 6.56 14.41
C ALA A 75 16.64 5.38 14.80
N VAL A 76 16.97 4.18 14.31
CA VAL A 76 16.18 2.95 14.40
C VAL A 76 17.10 1.78 14.72
N SER A 77 16.67 0.98 15.68
CA SER A 77 17.33 -0.25 16.10
C SER A 77 16.97 -1.43 15.20
N TRP A 78 17.78 -2.50 15.21
CA TRP A 78 17.57 -3.65 14.33
C TRP A 78 16.21 -4.34 14.55
N TRP A 79 15.68 -4.34 15.78
CA TRP A 79 14.40 -4.94 16.10
C TRP A 79 13.22 -4.12 15.54
N GLU A 80 13.31 -2.79 15.56
CA GLU A 80 12.30 -1.87 15.00
C GLU A 80 12.20 -2.04 13.48
N PHE A 81 13.35 -2.20 12.82
CA PHE A 81 13.41 -2.52 11.40
C PHE A 81 12.74 -3.87 11.11
N ALA A 82 13.06 -4.91 11.89
CA ALA A 82 12.44 -6.22 11.75
C ALA A 82 10.92 -6.18 12.00
N ALA A 83 10.47 -5.39 12.99
CA ALA A 83 9.05 -5.20 13.27
C ALA A 83 8.31 -4.50 12.12
N SER A 84 8.89 -3.45 11.53
CA SER A 84 8.32 -2.81 10.33
C SER A 84 8.29 -3.74 9.13
N ALA A 85 9.34 -4.54 8.92
CA ALA A 85 9.37 -5.54 7.87
C ALA A 85 8.28 -6.61 8.08
N ALA A 86 8.15 -7.15 9.29
CA ALA A 86 7.11 -8.14 9.63
C ALA A 86 5.70 -7.56 9.43
N LEU A 87 5.46 -6.33 9.89
CA LEU A 87 4.18 -5.63 9.70
C LEU A 87 3.87 -5.41 8.22
N SER A 88 4.87 -5.00 7.43
CA SER A 88 4.74 -4.84 5.98
C SER A 88 4.37 -6.17 5.30
N VAL A 89 4.96 -7.29 5.72
CA VAL A 89 4.63 -8.62 5.19
C VAL A 89 3.22 -9.03 5.57
N LEU A 90 2.83 -8.88 6.84
CA LEU A 90 1.48 -9.16 7.34
C LEU A 90 0.42 -8.39 6.56
N CYS A 91 0.61 -7.09 6.38
CA CYS A 91 -0.30 -6.27 5.59
C CYS A 91 -0.29 -6.66 4.11
N THR A 92 0.87 -7.01 3.53
CA THR A 92 0.94 -7.50 2.15
C THR A 92 0.11 -8.76 1.96
N VAL A 93 0.20 -9.71 2.88
CA VAL A 93 -0.61 -10.94 2.86
C VAL A 93 -2.10 -10.62 3.01
N GLY A 94 -2.45 -9.68 3.89
CA GLY A 94 -3.83 -9.20 4.03
C GLY A 94 -4.39 -8.62 2.73
N VAL A 95 -3.65 -7.73 2.09
CA VAL A 95 -4.03 -7.14 0.80
C VAL A 95 -4.06 -8.19 -0.31
N ALA A 96 -3.12 -9.14 -0.33
CA ALA A 96 -3.12 -10.24 -1.30
C ALA A 96 -4.42 -11.07 -1.21
N ARG A 97 -4.89 -11.39 0.00
CA ARG A 97 -6.16 -12.10 0.21
C ARG A 97 -7.36 -11.29 -0.26
N LEU A 98 -7.37 -9.99 0.03
CA LEU A 98 -8.42 -9.08 -0.45
C LEU A 98 -8.42 -8.98 -1.98
N ALA A 99 -7.24 -8.82 -2.59
CA ALA A 99 -7.05 -8.75 -4.03
C ALA A 99 -7.52 -10.06 -4.72
N ALA A 100 -7.20 -11.22 -4.15
CA ALA A 100 -7.67 -12.51 -4.65
C ALA A 100 -9.20 -12.63 -4.59
N GLY A 101 -9.83 -12.11 -3.53
CA GLY A 101 -11.29 -12.02 -3.42
C GLY A 101 -11.90 -11.11 -4.49
N ILE A 102 -11.35 -9.90 -4.67
CA ILE A 102 -11.78 -8.94 -5.69
C ILE A 102 -11.64 -9.55 -7.09
N TYR A 103 -10.51 -10.19 -7.37
CA TYR A 103 -10.26 -10.87 -8.65
C TYR A 103 -11.30 -11.96 -8.94
N ARG A 104 -11.63 -12.79 -7.94
CA ARG A 104 -12.66 -13.84 -8.07
C ARG A 104 -14.04 -13.22 -8.33
N SER A 105 -14.40 -12.14 -7.64
CA SER A 105 -15.66 -11.43 -7.86
C SER A 105 -15.72 -10.71 -9.22
N ALA A 106 -14.60 -10.18 -9.69
CA ALA A 106 -14.49 -9.50 -10.98
C ALA A 106 -14.65 -10.49 -12.15
N ILE A 107 -13.98 -11.66 -12.08
CA ILE A 107 -14.11 -12.70 -13.11
C ILE A 107 -15.52 -13.29 -13.19
N LEU A 108 -16.20 -13.48 -12.06
CA LEU A 108 -17.55 -14.06 -12.03
C LEU A 108 -18.65 -13.06 -12.41
N ARG A 109 -18.35 -11.76 -12.46
CA ARG A 109 -19.27 -10.69 -12.88
C ARG A 109 -18.80 -10.05 -14.18
N THR A 110 -18.88 -10.79 -15.29
CA THR A 110 -18.94 -10.19 -16.62
C THR A 110 -20.27 -9.43 -16.78
N GLY A 111 -20.30 -8.15 -16.37
CA GLY A 111 -21.32 -7.19 -16.83
C GLY A 111 -22.05 -6.32 -15.81
N ARG A 112 -21.75 -6.33 -14.50
CA ARG A 112 -22.41 -5.38 -13.57
C ARG A 112 -21.52 -4.90 -12.42
N ARG A 113 -21.30 -3.57 -12.38
CA ARG A 113 -20.48 -2.80 -11.41
C ARG A 113 -20.68 -3.26 -9.97
N VAL A 114 -19.60 -3.70 -9.31
CA VAL A 114 -19.61 -4.00 -7.87
C VAL A 114 -19.47 -2.70 -7.09
N ARG A 115 -20.47 -2.36 -6.27
CA ARG A 115 -20.38 -1.25 -5.30
C ARG A 115 -19.65 -1.76 -4.06
N LEU A 116 -18.68 -0.98 -3.56
CA LEU A 116 -17.86 -1.25 -2.36
C LEU A 116 -18.66 -1.69 -1.11
N ARG A 117 -19.97 -1.40 -1.08
CA ARG A 117 -20.90 -1.77 0.00
C ARG A 117 -21.26 -3.26 0.04
N GLU A 118 -21.11 -4.01 -1.05
CA GLU A 118 -21.48 -5.44 -1.11
C GLU A 118 -20.36 -6.36 -0.59
N VAL A 119 -19.09 -5.95 -0.68
CA VAL A 119 -17.95 -6.75 -0.22
C VAL A 119 -17.85 -6.78 1.30
N VAL A 120 -18.26 -5.71 1.98
CA VAL A 120 -18.25 -5.63 3.45
C VAL A 120 -19.37 -6.47 4.09
N SER A 121 -20.52 -6.64 3.43
CA SER A 121 -21.64 -7.43 3.99
C SER A 121 -21.55 -8.93 3.71
N ALA A 122 -20.81 -9.34 2.67
CA ALA A 122 -20.61 -10.76 2.35
C ALA A 122 -19.64 -11.48 3.31
N SER A 123 -18.85 -10.73 4.09
CA SER A 123 -17.95 -11.30 5.11
C SER A 123 -18.64 -11.55 6.46
N ALA A 124 -19.94 -11.26 6.58
CA ALA A 124 -20.72 -11.38 7.82
C ALA A 124 -21.73 -12.54 7.81
N ARG A 125 -21.59 -13.52 6.91
CA ARG A 125 -22.36 -14.76 6.89
C ARG A 125 -21.48 -15.96 6.64
#